data_AF-H5ZVX0-F1
#
_entry.id   AF-H5ZVX0-F1
#
_cell.length_a   1.000
_cell.length_b   1.000
_cell.length_c   1.000
_cell.angle_alpha   90.00
_cell.angle_beta   90.00
_cell.angle_gamma   90.00
#
_symmetry.space_group_name_H-M   'P 1'
#
loop_
_entity.id
_entity.type
_entity.pdbx_description
1 polymer ?
#
loop_
_entity_poly.entity_id
_entity_poly.type
_entity_poly.pdbx_seq_one_letter_code
_entity_poly.pdbx_strand_id
1 'polypeptide(L)'
;ADESTGTMGKRLEKISVENTEENRRFYRDILFSSDSSIANSIGGVIFFHETLYQKSDSGKLFPSSSSRRRGVVVGIKVDKRT
;
A
#
# COMPACT_ATOMS: atom_id res chain seq x y z
N ALA A 1 -1.28 3.20 3.71
CA ALA A 1 -0.46 2.81 2.55
C ALA A 1 0.33 3.98 1.97
N ASP A 2 0.22 5.18 2.56
CA ASP A 2 0.96 6.39 2.21
C ASP A 2 2.13 6.68 3.19
N GLU A 3 2.46 5.71 4.04
CA GLU A 3 3.57 5.81 4.97
C GLU A 3 4.88 5.94 4.21
N SER A 4 5.63 7.01 4.50
CA SER A 4 7.00 7.17 4.01
C SER A 4 7.90 6.03 4.47
N THR A 5 9.02 5.81 3.78
CA THR A 5 9.98 4.75 4.10
C THR A 5 10.42 4.76 5.56
N GLY A 6 10.64 5.94 6.15
CA GLY A 6 10.99 6.09 7.57
C GLY A 6 9.82 5.77 8.52
N THR A 7 8.59 6.16 8.18
CA THR A 7 7.41 5.86 9.02
C THR A 7 7.08 4.37 8.98
N MET A 8 7.20 3.74 7.81
CA MET A 8 6.99 2.31 7.67
C MET A 8 8.09 1.50 8.37
N GLY A 9 9.34 1.98 8.33
CA GLY A 9 10.45 1.39 9.08
C GLY A 9 10.14 1.27 10.57
N LYS A 10 9.65 2.34 11.20
CA LYS A 10 9.24 2.31 12.62
C LYS A 10 8.11 1.32 12.92
N ARG A 11 7.25 1.01 11.94
CA ARG A 11 6.18 0.01 12.09
C ARG A 11 6.73 -1.41 11.98
N LEU A 12 7.64 -1.65 11.03
CA LEU A 12 8.30 -2.95 10.85
C LEU A 12 9.23 -3.28 12.03
N GLU A 13 9.94 -2.28 12.55
CA GLU A 13 10.83 -2.44 13.71
C GLU A 13 10.07 -2.91 14.95
N LYS A 14 8.84 -2.41 15.18
CA LYS A 14 7.98 -2.85 16.29
C LYS A 14 7.61 -4.34 16.24
N ILE A 15 7.66 -4.95 15.07
CA ILE A 15 7.41 -6.38 14.86
C ILE A 15 8.70 -7.14 14.52
N SER A 16 9.87 -6.53 14.76
CA SER A 16 11.19 -7.10 14.50
C SER A 16 11.42 -7.53 13.05
N VAL A 17 10.84 -6.80 12.10
CA VAL A 17 11.02 -7.01 10.65
C VAL A 17 11.95 -5.93 10.09
N GLU A 18 12.88 -6.33 9.22
CA GLU A 18 13.79 -5.42 8.55
C GLU A 18 13.06 -4.49 7.57
N ASN A 19 13.46 -3.22 7.50
CA ASN A 19 12.88 -2.23 6.58
C ASN A 19 13.42 -2.33 5.15
N THR A 20 13.20 -3.47 4.50
CA THR A 20 13.53 -3.67 3.08
C THR A 20 12.36 -3.22 2.19
N GLU A 21 12.65 -2.91 0.92
CA GLU A 21 11.59 -2.61 -0.05
C GLU A 21 10.61 -3.77 -0.21
N GLU A 22 11.12 -5.00 -0.18
CA GLU A 22 10.30 -6.20 -0.31
C GLU A 22 9.36 -6.40 0.89
N ASN A 23 9.83 -6.21 2.13
CA ASN A 23 8.97 -6.30 3.31
C ASN A 23 7.91 -5.18 3.32
N ARG A 24 8.30 -3.99 2.85
CA ARG A 24 7.37 -2.89 2.62
C ARG A 24 6.33 -3.23 1.55
N ARG A 25 6.72 -3.84 0.44
CA ARG A 25 5.80 -4.29 -0.61
C ARG A 25 4.87 -5.36 -0.09
N PHE A 26 5.39 -6.38 0.60
CA PHE A 26 4.63 -7.49 1.16
C PHE A 26 3.58 -7.03 2.18
N TYR A 27 3.94 -6.12 3.08
CA TYR A 27 2.99 -5.52 4.03
C TYR A 27 1.82 -4.83 3.29
N ARG A 28 2.10 -4.15 2.17
CA ARG A 28 1.07 -3.49 1.35
C ARG A 28 0.25 -4.51 0.57
N ASP A 29 0.88 -5.57 0.07
CA ASP A 29 0.19 -6.65 -0.62
C ASP A 29 -0.83 -7.34 0.28
N ILE A 30 -0.52 -7.58 1.56
CA ILE A 30 -1.48 -8.12 2.54
C ILE A 30 -2.72 -7.22 2.67
N LEU A 31 -2.55 -5.91 2.73
CA LEU A 31 -3.67 -4.96 2.81
C LEU A 31 -4.54 -5.01 1.56
N PHE A 32 -3.93 -5.19 0.38
CA PHE A 32 -4.63 -5.25 -0.90
C PHE A 32 -5.04 -6.67 -1.31
N SER A 33 -4.61 -7.73 -0.63
CA SER A 33 -5.05 -9.11 -0.89
C SER A 33 -6.31 -9.47 -0.10
N SER A 34 -6.73 -8.60 0.82
CA SER A 34 -7.97 -8.71 1.59
C SER A 34 -9.21 -8.82 0.68
N ASP A 35 -10.24 -9.49 1.20
CA ASP A 35 -11.46 -9.85 0.47
C ASP A 35 -12.16 -8.63 -0.17
N SER A 36 -12.92 -8.88 -1.23
CA SER A 36 -13.84 -7.95 -1.88
C SER A 36 -14.77 -7.18 -0.94
N SER A 37 -15.09 -7.74 0.23
CA SER A 37 -15.87 -7.07 1.29
C SER A 37 -15.29 -5.73 1.74
N ILE A 38 -13.98 -5.51 1.56
CA ILE A 38 -13.32 -4.25 1.92
C ILE A 38 -13.85 -3.05 1.10
N ALA A 39 -14.39 -3.31 -0.10
CA ALA A 39 -14.99 -2.29 -0.96
C ALA A 39 -16.21 -1.60 -0.32
N ASN A 40 -16.91 -2.29 0.59
CA ASN A 40 -18.08 -1.73 1.29
C ASN A 40 -17.67 -0.73 2.38
N SER A 41 -16.43 -0.80 2.86
CA SER A 41 -15.95 0.00 3.99
C SER A 41 -14.89 1.02 3.58
N ILE A 42 -14.22 0.83 2.43
CA ILE A 42 -13.13 1.69 1.96
C ILE A 42 -13.49 2.28 0.59
N GLY A 43 -13.85 3.56 0.56
CA GLY A 43 -14.11 4.30 -0.68
C GLY A 43 -12.85 4.77 -1.41
N GLY A 44 -11.70 4.86 -0.71
CA GLY A 44 -10.45 5.31 -1.31
C GLY A 44 -9.21 4.90 -0.52
N VAL A 45 -8.09 4.76 -1.22
CA VAL A 45 -6.77 4.46 -0.61
C VAL A 45 -5.74 5.46 -1.11
N ILE A 46 -4.98 6.02 -0.17
CA ILE A 46 -3.88 6.94 -0.45
C ILE A 46 -2.57 6.15 -0.52
N PHE A 47 -1.84 6.33 -1.62
CA PHE A 47 -0.57 5.68 -1.89
C PHE A 47 0.60 6.64 -1.69
N PHE A 48 1.74 6.09 -1.25
CA PHE A 48 3.03 6.75 -1.35
C PHE A 48 3.64 6.51 -2.73
N HIS A 49 4.56 7.37 -3.17
CA HIS A 49 5.19 7.28 -4.50
C HIS A 49 5.80 5.90 -4.76
N GLU A 50 6.52 5.32 -3.79
CA GLU A 50 7.08 3.95 -3.89
C GLU A 50 5.97 2.92 -4.17
N THR A 51 4.89 2.93 -3.39
CA THR A 51 3.81 1.95 -3.48
C THR A 51 2.96 2.10 -4.74
N LEU A 52 2.92 3.29 -5.35
CA LEU A 52 2.18 3.50 -6.59
C LEU A 52 2.74 2.66 -7.74
N TYR A 53 4.07 2.48 -7.78
CA TYR A 53 4.76 1.74 -8.84
C TYR A 53 5.06 0.28 -8.47
N GLN A 54 4.80 -0.12 -7.23
CA GLN A 54 4.96 -1.50 -6.78
C GLN A 54 3.87 -2.43 -7.36
N LYS A 55 4.26 -3.69 -7.50
CA LYS A 55 3.41 -4.78 -7.98
C LYS A 55 3.11 -5.74 -6.82
N SER A 56 1.89 -6.25 -6.81
CA SER A 56 1.51 -7.43 -6.03
C SER A 56 2.24 -8.68 -6.53
N ASP A 57 2.21 -9.75 -5.73
CA ASP A 57 2.73 -11.07 -6.12
C ASP A 57 2.09 -11.60 -7.42
N SER A 58 0.85 -11.17 -7.69
CA SER A 58 0.14 -11.47 -8.94
C SER A 58 0.62 -10.66 -10.15
N GLY A 59 1.70 -9.88 -10.02
CA GLY A 59 2.27 -9.03 -11.08
C GLY A 59 1.45 -7.77 -11.41
N LYS A 60 0.34 -7.53 -10.72
CA LYS A 60 -0.53 -6.36 -10.94
C LYS A 60 -0.11 -5.19 -10.06
N LEU A 61 -0.09 -3.98 -10.62
CA LEU A 61 0.12 -2.75 -9.88
C LEU A 61 -0.96 -2.57 -8.79
N PHE A 62 -0.56 -2.10 -7.60
CA PHE A 62 -1.49 -1.90 -6.49
C PHE A 62 -2.65 -0.92 -6.79
N PRO A 63 -2.43 0.21 -7.49
CA PRO A 63 -3.52 1.08 -7.93
C PRO A 63 -4.54 0.35 -8.83
N SER A 64 -4.03 -0.48 -9.75
CA SER A 64 -4.86 -1.22 -10.70
C SER A 64 -5.69 -2.31 -10.01
N SER A 65 -5.10 -3.01 -9.03
CA SER A 65 -5.82 -4.00 -8.24
C SER A 65 -6.90 -3.38 -7.35
N SER A 66 -6.68 -2.17 -6.83
CA SER A 66 -7.63 -1.47 -5.96
C SER A 66 -8.78 -0.82 -6.74
N SER A 67 -8.47 -0.11 -7.83
CA SER A 67 -9.47 0.62 -8.62
C SER A 67 -10.36 -0.31 -9.45
N ARG A 68 -9.79 -1.24 -10.23
CA ARG A 68 -10.59 -2.07 -11.16
C ARG A 68 -11.39 -3.17 -10.48
N ARG A 69 -10.88 -3.75 -9.39
CA ARG A 69 -11.52 -4.92 -8.77
C ARG A 69 -12.50 -4.57 -7.66
N ARG A 70 -12.34 -3.40 -7.03
CA ARG A 70 -13.05 -3.07 -5.78
C ARG A 70 -13.76 -1.71 -5.81
N GLY A 71 -13.72 -0.97 -6.92
CA GLY A 71 -14.36 0.34 -7.03
C GLY A 71 -13.76 1.41 -6.10
N VAL A 72 -12.54 1.18 -5.60
CA VAL A 72 -11.87 2.05 -4.64
C VAL A 72 -11.11 3.15 -5.37
N VAL A 73 -11.30 4.40 -4.96
CA VAL A 73 -10.59 5.55 -5.53
C VAL A 73 -9.12 5.53 -5.12
N VAL A 74 -8.22 5.73 -6.08
CA VAL A 74 -6.77 5.81 -5.84
C VAL A 74 -6.38 7.26 -5.60
N GLY A 75 -5.82 7.55 -4.43
CA GLY A 75 -5.19 8.83 -4.09
C GLY A 75 -3.68 8.71 -4.02
N ILE A 76 -2.96 9.81 -4.21
CA ILE A 76 -1.50 9.89 -4.04
C ILE A 76 -1.14 10.98 -3.05
N LYS A 77 -0.26 10.64 -2.10
CA LYS A 77 0.33 11.63 -1.22
C LYS A 77 1.41 12.42 -1.96
N VAL A 78 1.20 13.73 -2.08
CA VAL A 78 2.12 14.65 -2.75
C VAL A 78 2.92 15.52 -1.78
N ASP A 79 2.57 15.49 -0.49
CA ASP A 79 3.29 16.21 0.54
C ASP A 79 4.72 15.65 0.69
N LYS A 80 5.71 16.52 0.51
CA LYS A 80 7.10 16.27 0.82
C LYS A 80 7.37 17.02 2.12
N ARG A 81 7.19 16.34 3.26
CA ARG A 81 7.56 16.90 4.57
C ARG A 81 8.95 17.53 4.48
N THR A 82 9.06 18.77 4.93
CA THR A 82 10.30 19.53 5.11
C THR A 82 11.20 18.85 6.15
#